data_AF-A0A5A7R7R2-F1
#
_entry.id   AF-A0A5A7R7R2-F1
#
_cell.length_a   1.000
_cell.length_b   1.000
_cell.length_c   1.000
_cell.angle_alpha   90.00
_cell.angle_beta   90.00
_cell.angle_gamma   90.00
#
_symmetry.space_group_name_H-M   'P 1'
#
loop_
_entity.id
_entity.type
_entity.pdbx_description
1 polymer ?
#
loop_
_entity_poly.entity_id
_entity_poly.type
_entity_poly.pdbx_seq_one_letter_code
_entity_poly.pdbx_strand_id
1 'polypeptide(L)'
;MASLNLNPNPLLKPSSFPVGRKKNPLFKSSSFPIGWKKNKSKLNLHKTFSITYENCLHTSSFQSKARSKFIIGQFPLSNIRNMNYVVVSIDKENLEPKILNRMNKIDTHRNFLPYAASNGLILLLCDNICGEHLDIPQEALWNPTTNELKILPPSPATLDPRYVKIIRNHFGFAYDSTSNDYKVIRFLGRYDDLSYSLGAAELYSLKTNSWKGVDFHPSTFHPCGNRFMKINANGTYYWLNNVDHNFIQSFTFATEKFDSYRVPMPPSNMFNGYKFCQKRLVEYRGSLGFLASTSMYVDKVNYCAFELWVWDAASLSWCLESEFLVNKMRSFMGLFENDKLFYLQSGGDLMVQDCATNKAMNLSNAITHEVGRLYPFVENYVSLSLYGK
;
A
#
# COMPACT_ATOMS: atom_id res chain seq x y z
N MET A 1 8.43 7.59 -73.20
CA MET A 1 9.44 8.67 -73.30
C MET A 1 9.63 9.22 -71.89
N ALA A 2 10.70 8.79 -71.20
CA ALA A 2 11.92 9.60 -70.96
C ALA A 2 11.64 10.77 -69.99
N SER A 3 11.92 10.63 -68.69
CA SER A 3 13.22 10.77 -68.01
C SER A 3 13.57 12.23 -67.61
N LEU A 4 13.75 12.40 -66.29
CA LEU A 4 14.89 13.05 -65.63
C LEU A 4 15.15 14.58 -65.74
N ASN A 5 15.23 15.19 -64.54
CA ASN A 5 16.35 16.00 -64.02
C ASN A 5 16.61 17.41 -64.60
N LEU A 6 16.66 18.43 -63.73
CA LEU A 6 17.89 19.13 -63.31
C LEU A 6 17.58 20.44 -62.56
N ASN A 7 18.19 20.56 -61.40
CA ASN A 7 18.52 21.84 -60.77
C ASN A 7 19.80 22.37 -61.43
N PRO A 8 19.99 23.70 -61.56
CA PRO A 8 21.27 24.25 -61.12
C PRO A 8 21.16 25.62 -60.44
N ASN A 9 21.77 25.73 -59.26
CA ASN A 9 22.29 26.98 -58.69
C ASN A 9 23.49 27.47 -59.53
N PRO A 10 23.85 28.77 -59.58
CA PRO A 10 24.83 29.27 -58.57
C PRO A 10 24.92 30.79 -58.27
N LEU A 11 25.39 31.07 -57.03
CA LEU A 11 26.36 32.08 -56.59
C LEU A 11 26.05 33.60 -56.62
N LEU A 12 26.10 34.21 -55.42
CA LEU A 12 27.04 35.30 -55.05
C LEU A 12 27.20 35.36 -53.51
N LYS A 13 28.46 35.31 -53.04
CA LYS A 13 28.94 35.45 -51.64
C LYS A 13 29.41 36.94 -51.40
N PRO A 14 30.18 37.28 -50.34
CA PRO A 14 29.79 37.50 -48.94
C PRO A 14 30.27 38.89 -48.40
N SER A 15 29.83 39.31 -47.22
CA SER A 15 30.54 40.36 -46.45
C SER A 15 30.72 39.95 -44.99
N SER A 16 31.90 40.30 -44.47
CA SER A 16 32.62 39.76 -43.33
C SER A 16 32.30 40.39 -41.95
N PHE A 17 32.20 39.52 -40.92
CA PHE A 17 32.71 39.56 -39.52
C PHE A 17 32.67 40.87 -38.67
N PRO A 18 32.38 40.78 -37.34
CA PRO A 18 33.35 40.20 -36.41
C PRO A 18 32.82 39.27 -35.31
N VAL A 19 33.74 38.38 -34.92
CA VAL A 19 33.70 37.47 -33.77
C VAL A 19 33.70 38.26 -32.46
N GLY A 20 32.69 38.03 -31.62
CA GLY A 20 32.62 38.54 -30.25
C GLY A 20 32.10 37.46 -29.31
N ARG A 21 33.00 36.90 -28.47
CA ARG A 21 32.65 36.01 -27.35
C ARG A 21 31.63 36.70 -26.44
N LYS A 22 30.41 36.17 -26.32
CA LYS A 22 29.51 36.48 -25.19
C LYS A 22 29.42 35.25 -24.28
N LYS A 23 29.93 35.46 -23.06
CA LYS A 23 29.87 34.54 -21.92
C LYS A 23 28.42 34.22 -21.56
N ASN A 24 28.15 32.95 -21.25
CA ASN A 24 26.93 32.49 -20.57
C ASN A 24 26.67 33.35 -19.31
N PRO A 25 25.43 33.80 -19.06
CA PRO A 25 25.09 34.31 -17.74
C PRO A 25 25.00 33.12 -16.78
N LEU A 26 25.94 33.13 -15.83
CA LEU A 26 25.93 32.36 -14.60
C LEU A 26 24.53 32.33 -13.97
N PHE A 27 24.06 31.13 -13.64
CA PHE A 27 23.00 30.91 -12.66
C PHE A 27 23.36 31.66 -11.38
N LYS A 28 22.74 32.81 -11.16
CA LYS A 28 22.74 33.46 -9.86
C LYS A 28 21.82 32.65 -8.93
N SER A 29 22.40 32.22 -7.82
CA SER A 29 21.72 31.72 -6.63
C SER A 29 20.60 32.68 -6.22
N SER A 30 19.35 32.29 -6.42
CA SER A 30 18.20 32.95 -5.83
C SER A 30 17.72 32.13 -4.65
N SER A 31 18.17 32.57 -3.48
CA SER A 31 17.42 32.64 -2.22
C SER A 31 16.16 31.78 -2.11
N PHE A 32 16.26 30.73 -1.29
CA PHE A 32 15.11 30.07 -0.65
C PHE A 32 14.26 31.10 0.10
N PRO A 33 12.96 31.25 -0.20
CA PRO A 33 12.09 32.00 0.67
C PRO A 33 11.53 31.07 1.75
N ILE A 34 11.91 31.36 3.01
CA ILE A 34 11.14 31.15 4.24
C ILE A 34 11.07 29.67 4.68
N GLY A 35 11.52 29.25 5.87
CA GLY A 35 11.64 29.95 7.13
C GLY A 35 11.11 29.03 8.23
N TRP A 36 11.72 27.85 8.40
CA TRP A 36 11.52 27.06 9.61
C TRP A 36 12.14 27.86 10.74
N LYS A 37 11.31 28.65 11.44
CA LYS A 37 11.72 29.32 12.67
C LYS A 37 12.35 28.26 13.56
N LYS A 38 13.63 28.45 13.91
CA LYS A 38 14.26 27.85 15.08
C LYS A 38 13.50 28.35 16.31
N ASN A 39 12.31 27.82 16.57
CA ASN A 39 11.72 27.88 17.88
C ASN A 39 12.42 26.82 18.72
N LYS A 40 13.49 27.25 19.42
CA LYS A 40 13.81 26.69 20.72
C LYS A 40 12.66 27.09 21.68
N SER A 41 11.49 26.51 21.49
CA SER A 41 10.44 26.52 22.49
C SER A 41 10.32 25.10 23.02
N LYS A 42 10.55 24.96 24.32
CA LYS A 42 10.32 23.77 25.14
C LYS A 42 9.31 22.82 24.50
N LEU A 43 9.72 21.57 24.33
CA LEU A 43 8.85 20.42 24.19
C LEU A 43 7.73 20.54 25.24
N ASN A 44 6.57 21.05 24.86
CA ASN A 44 5.35 20.89 25.66
C ASN A 44 4.63 19.67 25.10
N LEU A 45 5.23 18.49 25.31
CA LEU A 45 4.53 17.21 25.28
C LEU A 45 3.71 17.07 26.57
N HIS A 46 2.73 17.95 26.74
CA HIS A 46 1.64 17.80 27.67
C HIS A 46 0.43 18.51 27.07
N LYS A 47 -0.17 17.90 26.06
CA LYS A 47 -1.62 17.98 25.88
C LYS A 47 -2.17 16.61 26.19
N THR A 48 -2.35 16.39 27.49
CA THR A 48 -3.29 15.42 28.04
C THR A 48 -4.64 15.64 27.36
N PHE A 49 -5.16 14.63 26.70
CA PHE A 49 -6.59 14.55 26.42
C PHE A 49 -7.11 13.25 27.01
N SER A 50 -7.74 13.42 28.17
CA SER A 50 -8.78 12.55 28.66
C SER A 50 -9.89 12.49 27.60
N ILE A 51 -10.17 11.29 27.10
CA ILE A 51 -11.49 10.96 26.57
C ILE A 51 -12.00 9.86 27.49
N THR A 52 -13.07 10.21 28.20
CA THR A 52 -13.87 9.34 29.05
C THR A 52 -14.32 8.12 28.27
N TYR A 53 -13.70 6.97 28.52
CA TYR A 53 -14.26 5.66 28.23
C TYR A 53 -15.30 5.34 29.30
N GLU A 54 -16.49 5.91 29.15
CA GLU A 54 -17.68 5.35 29.78
C GLU A 54 -18.69 5.01 28.69
N ASN A 55 -19.14 3.75 28.74
CA ASN A 55 -20.13 3.11 27.88
C ASN A 55 -19.62 2.46 26.58
N CYS A 56 -18.80 1.42 26.73
CA CYS A 56 -19.04 0.12 26.09
C CYS A 56 -18.20 -0.97 26.78
N LEU A 57 -18.58 -1.30 28.02
CA LEU A 57 -18.11 -2.51 28.69
C LEU A 57 -18.89 -3.72 28.15
N HIS A 58 -18.32 -4.38 27.15
CA HIS A 58 -18.40 -5.84 27.12
C HIS A 58 -17.00 -6.37 27.43
N THR A 59 -16.88 -6.75 28.70
CA THR A 59 -15.71 -7.36 29.33
C THR A 59 -15.30 -8.62 28.60
N SER A 60 -14.17 -8.55 27.89
CA SER A 60 -13.21 -9.64 27.94
C SER A 60 -11.97 -9.07 28.62
N SER A 61 -11.56 -9.72 29.70
CA SER A 61 -10.34 -9.43 30.44
C SER A 61 -9.12 -9.59 29.53
N PHE A 62 -8.78 -8.57 28.76
CA PHE A 62 -7.53 -8.53 28.01
C PHE A 62 -6.41 -8.12 28.96
N GLN A 63 -5.73 -9.13 29.51
CA GLN A 63 -4.35 -8.96 29.93
C GLN A 63 -3.59 -8.25 28.80
N SER A 64 -2.91 -7.15 29.13
CA SER A 64 -2.00 -6.48 28.22
C SER A 64 -0.90 -7.46 27.79
N LYS A 65 -1.10 -8.15 26.66
CA LYS A 65 0.02 -8.88 26.06
C LYS A 65 0.96 -7.85 25.46
N ALA A 66 2.04 -7.57 26.19
CA ALA A 66 3.07 -6.55 25.96
C ALA A 66 3.81 -6.61 24.60
N ARG A 67 3.41 -7.52 23.69
CA ARG A 67 4.11 -7.77 22.44
C ARG A 67 3.16 -7.83 21.25
N SER A 68 3.54 -7.10 20.22
CA SER A 68 2.94 -7.01 18.90
C SER A 68 3.44 -8.17 18.04
N LYS A 69 2.63 -8.78 17.19
CA LYS A 69 3.06 -9.91 16.34
C LYS A 69 2.94 -9.55 14.86
N PHE A 70 3.94 -9.98 14.10
CA PHE A 70 4.02 -9.73 12.67
C PHE A 70 4.45 -10.99 11.95
N ILE A 71 3.94 -11.18 10.75
CA ILE A 71 4.39 -12.21 9.82
C ILE A 71 5.20 -11.55 8.70
N ILE A 72 6.40 -12.08 8.49
CA ILE A 72 7.37 -11.57 7.54
C ILE A 72 7.57 -12.64 6.47
N GLY A 73 7.21 -12.32 5.24
CA GLY A 73 7.53 -13.11 4.06
C GLY A 73 8.94 -12.79 3.59
N GLN A 74 9.79 -13.80 3.56
CA GLN A 74 11.21 -13.70 3.23
C GLN A 74 11.57 -14.66 2.09
N PHE A 75 12.47 -14.27 1.19
CA PHE A 75 12.86 -15.10 0.05
C PHE A 75 14.38 -15.11 -0.16
N PRO A 76 14.95 -16.24 -0.60
CA PRO A 76 16.36 -16.28 -0.97
C PRO A 76 16.62 -15.38 -2.18
N LEU A 77 17.75 -14.67 -2.16
CA LEU A 77 18.21 -13.79 -3.25
C LEU A 77 18.18 -14.47 -4.63
N SER A 78 18.43 -15.78 -4.65
CA SER A 78 18.45 -16.57 -5.88
C SER A 78 17.07 -16.95 -6.41
N ASN A 79 15.99 -16.87 -5.60
CA ASN A 79 14.68 -17.34 -6.02
C ASN A 79 13.51 -16.71 -5.22
N ILE A 80 12.91 -15.65 -5.76
CA ILE A 80 11.75 -14.95 -5.19
C ILE A 80 10.51 -15.86 -5.09
N ARG A 81 10.44 -16.95 -5.88
CA ARG A 81 9.32 -17.91 -5.86
C ARG A 81 9.39 -18.88 -4.69
N ASN A 82 10.48 -18.87 -3.91
CA ASN A 82 10.64 -19.74 -2.75
C ASN A 82 10.52 -18.95 -1.44
N MET A 83 9.36 -18.36 -1.23
CA MET A 83 9.13 -17.50 -0.07
C MET A 83 8.74 -18.33 1.15
N ASN A 84 9.48 -18.15 2.24
CA ASN A 84 9.21 -18.69 3.55
C ASN A 84 8.67 -17.57 4.46
N TYR A 85 8.11 -17.94 5.59
CA TYR A 85 7.51 -16.98 6.52
C TYR A 85 8.09 -17.12 7.92
N VAL A 86 8.26 -15.98 8.59
CA VAL A 86 8.69 -15.92 9.99
C VAL A 86 7.67 -15.11 10.77
N VAL A 87 7.18 -15.65 11.88
CA VAL A 87 6.36 -14.90 12.82
C VAL A 87 7.28 -14.35 13.89
N VAL A 88 7.31 -13.03 14.01
CA VAL A 88 8.08 -12.32 15.01
C VAL A 88 7.13 -11.64 15.98
N SER A 89 7.48 -11.64 17.26
CA SER A 89 6.86 -10.77 18.26
C SER A 89 7.82 -9.66 18.63
N ILE A 90 7.33 -8.44 18.78
CA ILE A 90 8.12 -7.25 19.09
C ILE A 90 7.59 -6.67 20.40
N ASP A 91 8.50 -6.45 21.35
CA ASP A 91 8.17 -5.76 22.59
C ASP A 91 7.73 -4.32 22.31
N LYS A 92 6.63 -3.87 22.92
CA LYS A 92 6.14 -2.51 22.66
C LYS A 92 7.05 -1.41 23.19
N GLU A 93 7.76 -1.65 24.30
CA GLU A 93 8.60 -0.64 24.97
C GLU A 93 10.05 -0.70 24.46
N ASN A 94 10.58 -1.93 24.39
CA ASN A 94 11.98 -2.13 24.07
C ASN A 94 12.24 -2.34 22.58
N LEU A 95 11.20 -2.57 21.78
CA LEU A 95 11.26 -2.97 20.36
C LEU A 95 12.01 -4.30 20.11
N GLU A 96 12.30 -5.06 21.17
CA GLU A 96 13.06 -6.30 21.08
C GLU A 96 12.29 -7.38 20.31
N PRO A 97 12.85 -7.98 19.25
CA PRO A 97 12.20 -9.07 18.52
C PRO A 97 12.44 -10.43 19.17
N LYS A 98 11.41 -11.28 19.10
CA LYS A 98 11.49 -12.71 19.43
C LYS A 98 10.79 -13.50 18.33
N ILE A 99 11.52 -14.44 17.74
CA ILE A 99 10.97 -15.36 16.74
C ILE A 99 10.04 -16.34 17.45
N LEU A 100 8.80 -16.41 16.98
CA LEU A 100 7.79 -17.32 17.52
C LEU A 100 7.67 -18.59 16.68
N ASN A 101 7.68 -18.44 15.35
CA ASN A 101 7.48 -19.56 14.44
C ASN A 101 8.19 -19.32 13.10
N ARG A 102 8.59 -20.39 12.43
CA ARG A 102 9.06 -20.40 11.04
C ARG A 102 8.16 -21.33 10.24
N MET A 103 7.58 -20.81 9.17
CA MET A 103 6.73 -21.56 8.26
C MET A 103 7.43 -21.66 6.91
N ASN A 104 7.40 -22.85 6.35
CA ASN A 104 7.91 -23.10 5.01
C ASN A 104 6.96 -22.51 3.97
N LYS A 105 7.43 -22.47 2.73
CA LYS A 105 6.60 -22.16 1.57
C LYS A 105 5.31 -22.98 1.60
N ILE A 106 4.22 -22.33 1.20
CA ILE A 106 2.91 -22.96 0.99
C ILE A 106 3.04 -23.92 -0.20
N ASP A 107 2.99 -25.22 0.09
CA ASP A 107 3.13 -26.26 -0.92
C ASP A 107 1.88 -26.31 -1.81
N THR A 108 2.02 -25.76 -3.00
CA THR A 108 0.96 -25.65 -3.99
C THR A 108 1.59 -25.84 -5.37
N HIS A 109 0.85 -26.42 -6.31
CA HIS A 109 1.28 -26.55 -7.70
C HIS A 109 1.56 -25.21 -8.38
N ARG A 110 1.15 -24.09 -7.77
CA ARG A 110 1.32 -22.72 -8.28
C ARG A 110 1.99 -21.84 -7.24
N ASN A 111 2.71 -20.83 -7.69
CA ASN A 111 3.35 -19.90 -6.77
C ASN A 111 2.35 -18.82 -6.34
N PHE A 112 1.95 -18.85 -5.08
CA PHE A 112 1.11 -17.84 -4.47
C PHE A 112 1.94 -16.84 -3.65
N LEU A 113 1.69 -15.55 -3.84
CA LEU A 113 2.34 -14.46 -3.12
C LEU A 113 1.32 -13.70 -2.26
N PRO A 114 1.67 -13.29 -1.04
CA PRO A 114 0.76 -12.63 -0.14
C PRO A 114 0.57 -11.18 -0.56
N TYR A 115 -0.70 -10.79 -0.57
CA TYR A 115 -1.15 -9.55 -1.14
C TYR A 115 -1.72 -8.59 -0.09
N ALA A 116 -2.57 -9.09 0.79
CA ALA A 116 -3.20 -8.33 1.86
C ALA A 116 -3.48 -9.26 3.05
N ALA A 117 -3.58 -8.69 4.25
CA ALA A 117 -3.96 -9.42 5.46
C ALA A 117 -5.17 -8.73 6.10
N SER A 118 -6.06 -9.52 6.68
CA SER A 118 -7.19 -9.01 7.44
C SER A 118 -7.60 -10.03 8.48
N ASN A 119 -7.73 -9.57 9.73
CA ASN A 119 -8.19 -10.36 10.87
C ASN A 119 -7.61 -11.80 10.92
N GLY A 120 -6.28 -11.92 10.83
CA GLY A 120 -5.56 -13.20 10.91
C GLY A 120 -5.48 -14.04 9.64
N LEU A 121 -6.23 -13.72 8.58
CA LEU A 121 -6.11 -14.36 7.27
C LEU A 121 -5.26 -13.54 6.31
N ILE A 122 -4.67 -14.20 5.33
CA ILE A 122 -3.88 -13.58 4.26
C ILE A 122 -4.47 -13.95 2.90
N LEU A 123 -4.79 -12.93 2.11
CA LEU A 123 -5.10 -13.09 0.69
C LEU A 123 -3.81 -13.31 -0.08
N LEU A 124 -3.77 -14.40 -0.83
CA LEU A 124 -2.69 -14.77 -1.72
C LEU A 124 -3.14 -14.66 -3.18
N LEU A 125 -2.24 -14.21 -4.05
CA LEU A 125 -2.45 -14.14 -5.49
C LEU A 125 -1.40 -14.97 -6.21
N CYS A 126 -1.82 -15.69 -7.25
CA CYS A 126 -0.93 -16.48 -8.09
C CYS A 126 0.03 -15.56 -8.87
N ASP A 127 1.32 -15.84 -8.78
CA ASP A 127 2.38 -15.17 -9.53
C ASP A 127 2.43 -15.71 -10.97
N ASN A 128 2.63 -14.84 -11.95
CA ASN A 128 2.84 -15.14 -13.39
C ASN A 128 1.65 -15.70 -14.20
N ILE A 129 0.41 -15.28 -13.97
CA ILE A 129 -0.67 -15.47 -14.96
C ILE A 129 -1.27 -14.11 -15.32
N CYS A 130 -0.75 -13.47 -16.37
CA CYS A 130 -1.57 -12.51 -17.10
C CYS A 130 -2.65 -13.34 -17.82
N GLY A 131 -3.91 -12.99 -17.56
CA GLY A 131 -5.05 -13.88 -17.78
C GLY A 131 -5.21 -14.37 -19.22
N GLU A 132 -5.80 -15.56 -19.34
CA GLU A 132 -6.59 -15.95 -20.52
C GLU A 132 -7.87 -16.72 -20.14
N HIS A 133 -7.97 -17.30 -18.93
CA HIS A 133 -9.13 -18.11 -18.53
C HIS A 133 -9.69 -17.74 -17.15
N LEU A 134 -10.97 -17.32 -17.10
CA LEU A 134 -11.74 -17.09 -15.86
C LEU A 134 -11.84 -18.35 -14.99
N ASP A 135 -11.77 -19.51 -15.62
CA ASP A 135 -11.92 -20.85 -15.02
C ASP A 135 -10.73 -21.25 -14.14
N ILE A 136 -9.64 -20.50 -14.22
CA ILE A 136 -8.42 -20.77 -13.47
C ILE A 136 -8.45 -19.98 -12.15
N PRO A 137 -8.45 -20.64 -10.98
CA PRO A 137 -8.29 -19.95 -9.70
C PRO A 137 -6.95 -19.23 -9.61
N GLN A 138 -6.97 -17.93 -9.32
CA GLN A 138 -5.76 -17.11 -9.19
C GLN A 138 -5.60 -16.56 -7.78
N GLU A 139 -6.57 -16.83 -6.92
CA GLU A 139 -6.70 -16.27 -5.58
C GLU A 139 -6.83 -17.40 -4.57
N ALA A 140 -6.21 -17.24 -3.41
CA ALA A 140 -6.36 -18.17 -2.30
C ALA A 140 -6.36 -17.40 -0.97
N LEU A 141 -7.04 -17.93 0.03
CA LEU A 141 -6.93 -17.49 1.41
C LEU A 141 -6.05 -18.49 2.16
N TRP A 142 -5.10 -17.97 2.92
CA TRP A 142 -4.27 -18.76 3.82
C TRP A 142 -4.49 -18.30 5.25
N ASN A 143 -4.70 -19.27 6.14
CA ASN A 143 -4.68 -19.06 7.58
C ASN A 143 -3.31 -19.51 8.11
N PRO A 144 -2.39 -18.59 8.46
CA PRO A 144 -1.07 -18.97 8.96
C PRO A 144 -1.11 -19.58 10.37
N THR A 145 -2.22 -19.46 11.11
CA THR A 145 -2.38 -20.05 12.45
C THR A 145 -2.67 -21.55 12.37
N THR A 146 -3.60 -21.92 11.48
CA THR A 146 -3.99 -23.33 11.27
C THR A 146 -3.23 -23.99 10.12
N ASN A 147 -2.46 -23.20 9.38
CA ASN A 147 -1.80 -23.56 8.11
C ASN A 147 -2.76 -24.11 7.04
N GLU A 148 -4.05 -23.76 7.13
CA GLU A 148 -5.03 -24.14 6.11
C GLU A 148 -4.98 -23.17 4.94
N LEU A 149 -5.17 -23.72 3.74
CA LEU A 149 -5.24 -22.98 2.49
C LEU A 149 -6.58 -23.29 1.81
N LYS A 150 -7.26 -22.25 1.34
CA LYS A 150 -8.45 -22.37 0.49
C LYS A 150 -8.23 -21.61 -0.81
N ILE A 151 -8.20 -22.35 -1.91
CA ILE A 151 -8.23 -21.78 -3.26
C ILE A 151 -9.63 -21.25 -3.52
N LEU A 152 -9.75 -20.01 -3.99
CA LEU A 152 -11.04 -19.39 -4.28
C LEU A 152 -11.59 -19.93 -5.60
N PRO A 153 -12.91 -20.12 -5.73
CA PRO A 153 -13.53 -20.60 -6.96
C PRO A 153 -13.33 -19.61 -8.13
N PRO A 154 -13.49 -20.06 -9.39
CA PRO A 154 -13.54 -19.17 -10.54
C PRO A 154 -14.76 -18.23 -10.48
N SER A 155 -14.82 -17.25 -11.40
CA SER A 155 -16.02 -16.41 -11.57
C SER A 155 -17.26 -17.28 -11.87
N PRO A 156 -18.47 -16.80 -11.56
CA PRO A 156 -19.69 -17.52 -11.91
C PRO A 156 -19.80 -17.65 -13.43
N ALA A 157 -20.33 -18.77 -13.92
CA ALA A 157 -20.52 -19.02 -15.35
C ALA A 157 -21.48 -18.01 -16.03
N THR A 158 -22.26 -17.27 -15.25
CA THR A 158 -23.15 -16.19 -15.72
C THR A 158 -22.41 -14.90 -16.07
N LEU A 159 -21.12 -14.79 -15.72
CA LEU A 159 -20.30 -13.63 -16.07
C LEU A 159 -20.06 -13.60 -17.59
N ASP A 160 -20.11 -12.41 -18.18
CA ASP A 160 -19.79 -12.23 -19.60
C ASP A 160 -18.37 -12.75 -19.89
N PRO A 161 -18.21 -13.70 -20.84
CA PRO A 161 -16.92 -14.33 -21.13
C PRO A 161 -15.90 -13.35 -21.73
N ARG A 162 -16.30 -12.14 -22.15
CA ARG A 162 -15.39 -11.08 -22.58
C ARG A 162 -14.60 -10.47 -21.42
N TYR A 163 -15.01 -10.72 -20.18
CA TYR A 163 -14.26 -10.30 -19.02
C TYR A 163 -13.07 -11.22 -18.75
N VAL A 164 -11.95 -10.62 -18.37
CA VAL A 164 -10.71 -11.31 -18.07
C VAL A 164 -10.18 -10.90 -16.70
N LYS A 165 -9.53 -11.82 -16.00
CA LYS A 165 -8.87 -11.50 -14.73
C LYS A 165 -7.66 -10.61 -14.97
N ILE A 166 -7.58 -9.50 -14.23
CA ILE A 166 -6.41 -8.62 -14.24
C ILE A 166 -5.64 -8.83 -12.93
N ILE A 167 -4.48 -9.52 -13.01
CA ILE A 167 -3.55 -9.58 -11.88
C ILE A 167 -2.65 -8.33 -11.88
N ARG A 168 -3.23 -7.15 -11.64
CA ARG A 168 -2.49 -5.87 -11.48
C ARG A 168 -2.61 -5.28 -10.09
N ASN A 169 -2.72 -6.12 -9.07
CA ASN A 169 -2.88 -5.67 -7.69
C ASN A 169 -4.13 -4.79 -7.50
N HIS A 170 -5.23 -5.12 -8.20
CA HIS A 170 -6.54 -4.47 -8.06
C HIS A 170 -7.44 -5.39 -7.24
N PHE A 171 -7.15 -5.51 -5.96
CA PHE A 171 -7.96 -6.28 -5.01
C PHE A 171 -8.11 -5.51 -3.71
N GLY A 172 -9.20 -5.81 -3.01
CA GLY A 172 -9.43 -5.44 -1.62
C GLY A 172 -9.78 -6.67 -0.80
N PHE A 173 -9.38 -6.69 0.46
CA PHE A 173 -9.61 -7.80 1.37
C PHE A 173 -9.97 -7.29 2.76
N ALA A 174 -11.05 -7.80 3.30
CA ALA A 174 -11.51 -7.44 4.64
C ALA A 174 -12.27 -8.58 5.32
N TYR A 175 -12.18 -8.59 6.63
CA TYR A 175 -13.20 -9.17 7.48
C TYR A 175 -14.33 -8.16 7.68
N ASP A 176 -15.55 -8.56 7.31
CA ASP A 176 -16.79 -7.84 7.57
C ASP A 176 -17.41 -8.39 8.85
N SER A 177 -17.28 -7.61 9.94
CA SER A 177 -17.82 -7.98 11.24
C SER A 177 -19.36 -8.01 11.28
N THR A 178 -20.03 -7.28 10.39
CA THR A 178 -21.50 -7.20 10.37
C THR A 178 -22.14 -8.50 9.86
N SER A 179 -21.50 -9.14 8.89
CA SER A 179 -21.94 -10.43 8.33
C SER A 179 -21.15 -11.63 8.85
N ASN A 180 -20.14 -11.37 9.68
CA ASN A 180 -19.14 -12.34 10.15
C ASN A 180 -18.54 -13.14 8.98
N ASP A 181 -17.97 -12.42 8.02
CA ASP A 181 -17.54 -12.99 6.76
C ASP A 181 -16.21 -12.38 6.29
N TYR A 182 -15.41 -13.16 5.57
CA TYR A 182 -14.24 -12.67 4.87
C TYR A 182 -14.61 -12.42 3.42
N LYS A 183 -14.39 -11.20 2.97
CA LYS A 183 -14.78 -10.77 1.64
C LYS A 183 -13.57 -10.29 0.85
N VAL A 184 -13.53 -10.64 -0.43
CA VAL A 184 -12.50 -10.22 -1.38
C VAL A 184 -13.18 -9.52 -2.53
N ILE A 185 -12.81 -8.28 -2.81
CA ILE A 185 -13.22 -7.60 -4.04
C ILE A 185 -12.10 -7.66 -5.06
N ARG A 186 -12.44 -7.95 -6.32
CA ARG A 186 -11.52 -7.92 -7.46
C ARG A 186 -12.12 -7.12 -8.62
N PHE A 187 -11.25 -6.62 -9.49
CA PHE A 187 -11.64 -5.91 -10.70
C PHE A 187 -11.24 -6.69 -11.95
N LEU A 188 -12.13 -6.74 -12.92
CA LEU A 188 -11.98 -7.48 -14.17
C LEU A 188 -11.77 -6.52 -15.34
N GLY A 189 -10.94 -6.94 -16.29
CA GLY A 189 -10.76 -6.24 -17.56
C GLY A 189 -11.73 -6.73 -18.61
N ARG A 190 -11.86 -6.00 -19.71
CA ARG A 190 -12.71 -6.39 -20.84
C ARG A 190 -11.87 -6.48 -22.11
N TYR A 191 -12.02 -7.56 -22.88
CA TYR A 191 -11.15 -7.89 -24.02
C TYR A 191 -11.36 -7.00 -25.26
N ASP A 192 -12.50 -6.32 -25.38
CA ASP A 192 -12.87 -5.53 -26.57
C ASP A 192 -12.25 -4.13 -26.61
N ASP A 193 -11.59 -3.68 -25.54
CA ASP A 193 -10.85 -2.42 -25.55
C ASP A 193 -9.37 -2.63 -25.91
N LEU A 194 -8.90 -1.95 -26.95
CA LEU A 194 -7.47 -1.80 -27.28
C LEU A 194 -6.66 -1.13 -26.14
N SER A 195 -7.35 -0.56 -25.16
CA SER A 195 -6.82 -0.11 -23.88
C SER A 195 -7.22 -1.08 -22.77
N TYR A 196 -6.28 -1.54 -21.94
CA TYR A 196 -6.54 -2.38 -20.75
C TYR A 196 -7.43 -1.66 -19.71
N SER A 197 -8.71 -1.47 -20.01
CA SER A 197 -9.71 -0.82 -19.17
C SER A 197 -10.31 -1.84 -18.20
N LEU A 198 -10.76 -1.37 -17.03
CA LEU A 198 -11.59 -2.20 -16.16
C LEU A 198 -13.01 -2.16 -16.70
N GLY A 199 -13.73 -3.28 -16.58
CA GLY A 199 -15.11 -3.38 -17.05
C GLY A 199 -16.11 -3.78 -15.96
N ALA A 200 -15.67 -4.57 -14.98
CA ALA A 200 -16.53 -5.08 -13.92
C ALA A 200 -15.78 -5.23 -12.60
N ALA A 201 -16.53 -5.36 -11.51
CA ALA A 201 -16.00 -5.77 -10.21
C ALA A 201 -16.83 -6.94 -9.66
N GLU A 202 -16.16 -7.84 -8.96
CA GLU A 202 -16.78 -8.97 -8.29
C GLU A 202 -16.38 -9.00 -6.82
N LEU A 203 -17.31 -9.43 -5.98
CA LEU A 203 -17.15 -9.62 -4.56
C LEU A 203 -17.30 -11.11 -4.23
N TYR A 204 -16.25 -11.68 -3.65
CA TYR A 204 -16.27 -13.00 -3.05
C TYR A 204 -16.71 -12.92 -1.60
N SER A 205 -17.49 -13.91 -1.17
CA SER A 205 -17.81 -14.20 0.23
C SER A 205 -17.25 -15.56 0.61
N LEU A 206 -16.47 -15.63 1.70
CA LEU A 206 -15.99 -16.90 2.23
C LEU A 206 -17.16 -17.76 2.72
N LYS A 207 -18.14 -17.14 3.37
CA LYS A 207 -19.35 -17.78 3.90
C LYS A 207 -20.15 -18.52 2.82
N THR A 208 -20.36 -17.91 1.66
CA THR A 208 -21.10 -18.54 0.56
C THR A 208 -20.19 -19.29 -0.41
N ASN A 209 -18.87 -19.16 -0.28
CA ASN A 209 -17.87 -19.69 -1.20
C ASN A 209 -18.19 -19.37 -2.66
N SER A 210 -18.59 -18.13 -2.94
CA SER A 210 -19.03 -17.72 -4.27
C SER A 210 -18.70 -16.25 -4.53
N TRP A 211 -18.57 -15.95 -5.82
CA TRP A 211 -18.45 -14.59 -6.33
C TRP A 211 -19.81 -14.06 -6.74
N LYS A 212 -20.01 -12.74 -6.61
CA LYS A 212 -21.13 -12.01 -7.20
C LYS A 212 -20.65 -10.69 -7.80
N GLY A 213 -21.36 -10.20 -8.81
CA GLY A 213 -21.10 -8.87 -9.36
C GLY A 213 -21.47 -7.78 -8.36
N VAL A 214 -20.77 -6.65 -8.42
CA VAL A 214 -21.11 -5.42 -7.69
C VAL A 214 -21.14 -4.23 -8.64
N ASP A 215 -21.97 -3.25 -8.34
CA ASP A 215 -22.13 -2.04 -9.17
C ASP A 215 -20.80 -1.28 -9.23
N PHE A 216 -20.21 -1.19 -10.42
CA PHE A 216 -18.89 -0.59 -10.64
C PHE A 216 -18.91 0.29 -11.88
N HIS A 217 -18.34 1.49 -11.75
CA HIS A 217 -18.33 2.52 -12.78
C HIS A 217 -16.90 2.79 -13.27
N PRO A 218 -16.40 2.03 -14.26
CA PRO A 218 -15.00 2.07 -14.68
C PRO A 218 -14.55 3.42 -15.28
N SER A 219 -15.49 4.20 -15.81
CA SER A 219 -15.20 5.53 -16.37
C SER A 219 -14.73 6.54 -15.32
N THR A 220 -15.01 6.29 -14.05
CA THR A 220 -14.72 7.25 -12.96
C THR A 220 -13.71 6.75 -11.94
N PHE A 221 -13.40 5.45 -11.97
CA PHE A 221 -12.53 4.85 -10.98
C PHE A 221 -11.68 3.73 -11.58
N HIS A 222 -10.37 3.86 -11.38
CA HIS A 222 -9.40 2.82 -11.67
C HIS A 222 -8.44 2.73 -10.47
N PRO A 223 -8.45 1.65 -9.68
CA PRO A 223 -7.64 1.52 -8.48
C PRO A 223 -6.14 1.56 -8.81
N CYS A 224 -5.36 2.27 -8.00
CA CYS A 224 -3.91 2.20 -8.11
C CYS A 224 -3.39 0.81 -7.69
N GLY A 225 -2.73 0.11 -8.62
CA GLY A 225 -2.10 -1.19 -8.37
C GLY A 225 -0.94 -1.16 -7.37
N ASN A 226 -0.43 0.01 -6.99
CA ASN A 226 0.62 0.10 -5.97
C ASN A 226 0.11 -0.43 -4.61
N ARG A 227 0.88 -1.30 -3.96
CA ARG A 227 0.50 -1.94 -2.70
C ARG A 227 0.27 -0.97 -1.53
N PHE A 228 0.96 0.18 -1.55
CA PHE A 228 0.86 1.18 -0.49
C PHE A 228 -0.16 2.27 -0.78
N MET A 229 -0.82 2.23 -1.93
CA MET A 229 -1.82 3.23 -2.32
C MET A 229 -3.23 2.70 -2.12
N LYS A 230 -3.37 1.74 -1.20
CA LYS A 230 -4.61 1.10 -0.82
C LYS A 230 -4.52 0.56 0.61
N ILE A 231 -5.63 0.53 1.32
CA ILE A 231 -5.66 0.04 2.70
C ILE A 231 -7.08 -0.33 3.11
N ASN A 232 -7.21 -1.29 4.02
CA ASN A 232 -8.43 -1.53 4.79
C ASN A 232 -8.36 -0.72 6.09
N ALA A 233 -9.36 0.11 6.34
CA ALA A 233 -9.60 0.73 7.64
C ALA A 233 -11.04 0.48 8.07
N ASN A 234 -11.20 -0.25 9.18
CA ASN A 234 -12.49 -0.55 9.82
C ASN A 234 -13.59 -1.07 8.86
N GLY A 235 -13.25 -2.06 8.04
CA GLY A 235 -14.21 -2.70 7.12
C GLY A 235 -14.50 -1.90 5.85
N THR A 236 -13.86 -0.74 5.68
CA THR A 236 -13.87 0.03 4.44
C THR A 236 -12.50 -0.08 3.77
N TYR A 237 -12.50 -0.37 2.47
CA TYR A 237 -11.27 -0.46 1.70
C TYR A 237 -11.12 0.76 0.81
N TYR A 238 -9.93 1.34 0.81
CA TYR A 238 -9.62 2.58 0.14
C TYR A 238 -8.56 2.33 -0.92
N TRP A 239 -8.67 2.99 -2.08
CA TRP A 239 -7.65 3.02 -3.12
C TRP A 239 -7.45 4.44 -3.62
N LEU A 240 -6.20 4.82 -3.86
CA LEU A 240 -5.93 5.99 -4.68
C LEU A 240 -6.48 5.75 -6.09
N ASN A 241 -7.14 6.74 -6.66
CA ASN A 241 -7.68 6.66 -8.01
C ASN A 241 -6.61 7.03 -9.05
N ASN A 242 -6.50 6.23 -10.10
CA ASN A 242 -5.62 6.48 -11.24
C ASN A 242 -6.26 7.35 -12.33
N VAL A 243 -7.59 7.49 -12.34
CA VAL A 243 -8.30 8.38 -13.29
C VAL A 243 -8.23 9.82 -12.79
N ASP A 244 -8.52 10.03 -11.50
CA ASP A 244 -8.37 11.31 -10.84
C ASP A 244 -7.48 11.17 -9.61
N HIS A 245 -6.20 11.53 -9.77
CA HIS A 245 -5.17 11.41 -8.75
C HIS A 245 -5.37 12.30 -7.51
N ASN A 246 -6.42 13.12 -7.50
CA ASN A 246 -6.79 13.96 -6.37
C ASN A 246 -7.79 13.30 -5.42
N PHE A 247 -8.28 12.11 -5.76
CA PHE A 247 -9.27 11.42 -4.94
C PHE A 247 -8.88 9.98 -4.60
N ILE A 248 -9.42 9.54 -3.46
CA ILE A 248 -9.42 8.17 -2.99
C ILE A 248 -10.86 7.67 -3.11
N GLN A 249 -11.01 6.51 -3.75
CA GLN A 249 -12.29 5.80 -3.79
C GLN A 249 -12.32 4.78 -2.66
N SER A 250 -13.47 4.67 -2.01
CA SER A 250 -13.75 3.65 -0.99
C SER A 250 -14.81 2.66 -1.43
N PHE A 251 -14.73 1.47 -0.84
CA PHE A 251 -15.72 0.41 -0.90
C PHE A 251 -15.95 -0.14 0.51
N THR A 252 -17.21 -0.11 0.97
CA THR A 252 -17.59 -0.57 2.31
C THR A 252 -18.10 -1.99 2.24
N PHE A 253 -17.43 -2.93 2.93
CA PHE A 253 -17.77 -4.36 2.83
C PHE A 253 -19.08 -4.76 3.51
N ALA A 254 -19.51 -4.01 4.52
CA ALA A 254 -20.79 -4.22 5.20
C ALA A 254 -21.98 -3.86 4.31
N THR A 255 -21.88 -2.78 3.52
CA THR A 255 -22.91 -2.34 2.58
C THR A 255 -22.72 -2.91 1.17
N GLU A 256 -21.53 -3.45 0.89
CA GLU A 256 -21.09 -3.99 -0.39
C GLU A 256 -21.18 -2.97 -1.54
N LYS A 257 -20.94 -1.70 -1.23
CA LYS A 257 -21.06 -0.58 -2.17
C LYS A 257 -19.80 0.26 -2.20
N PHE A 258 -19.53 0.83 -3.38
CA PHE A 258 -18.63 1.97 -3.49
C PHE A 258 -19.32 3.20 -2.92
N ASP A 259 -18.58 3.97 -2.12
CA ASP A 259 -19.13 5.19 -1.56
C ASP A 259 -19.24 6.26 -2.66
N SER A 260 -20.37 6.97 -2.67
CA SER A 260 -20.60 8.07 -3.62
C SER A 260 -19.66 9.26 -3.35
N TYR A 261 -19.32 9.48 -2.08
CA TYR A 261 -18.34 10.47 -1.67
C TYR A 261 -16.93 9.96 -1.92
N ARG A 262 -16.14 10.75 -2.66
CA ARG A 262 -14.72 10.47 -2.89
C ARG A 262 -13.89 11.30 -1.93
N VAL A 263 -13.02 10.64 -1.18
CA VAL A 263 -12.16 11.31 -0.21
C VAL A 263 -11.10 12.12 -0.96
N PRO A 264 -10.98 13.44 -0.76
CA PRO A 264 -9.97 14.25 -1.42
C PRO A 264 -8.56 13.91 -0.91
N MET A 265 -7.51 14.34 -1.60
CA MET A 265 -6.15 14.30 -1.06
C MET A 265 -6.00 15.24 0.14
N PRO A 266 -5.14 14.90 1.12
CA PRO A 266 -4.81 15.81 2.20
C PRO A 266 -4.14 17.09 1.65
N PRO A 267 -4.30 18.24 2.33
CA PRO A 267 -3.76 19.51 1.86
C PRO A 267 -2.25 19.65 2.16
N SER A 268 -1.45 18.65 1.78
CA SER A 268 0.00 18.65 2.01
C SER A 268 0.72 19.52 0.98
N ASN A 269 1.54 20.44 1.46
CA ASN A 269 2.43 21.24 0.60
C ASN A 269 3.51 20.37 -0.09
N MET A 270 3.75 19.15 0.41
CA MET A 270 4.71 18.23 -0.20
C MET A 270 4.35 17.89 -1.66
N PHE A 271 3.06 17.97 -2.02
CA PHE A 271 2.59 17.68 -3.38
C PHE A 271 2.87 18.80 -4.39
N ASN A 272 3.04 20.04 -3.93
CA ASN A 272 3.12 21.22 -4.81
C ASN A 272 4.56 21.67 -5.11
N GLY A 273 5.56 21.17 -4.38
CA GLY A 273 6.95 21.65 -4.48
C GLY A 273 8.02 20.58 -4.73
N TYR A 274 7.74 19.30 -4.46
CA TYR A 274 8.76 18.25 -4.51
C TYR A 274 8.47 17.23 -5.62
N LYS A 275 9.38 17.11 -6.59
CA LYS A 275 9.29 16.13 -7.70
C LYS A 275 9.28 14.65 -7.25
N PHE A 276 9.56 14.36 -5.98
CA PHE A 276 9.74 13.00 -5.44
C PHE A 276 8.88 12.71 -4.20
N CYS A 277 7.72 13.35 -4.08
CA CYS A 277 6.78 13.01 -3.02
C CYS A 277 6.22 11.58 -3.21
N GLN A 278 6.20 10.79 -2.16
CA GLN A 278 5.59 9.47 -2.12
C GLN A 278 4.29 9.53 -1.33
N LYS A 279 3.26 8.85 -1.87
CA LYS A 279 1.90 8.81 -1.32
C LYS A 279 1.63 7.41 -0.79
N ARG A 280 1.15 7.30 0.44
CA ARG A 280 0.78 6.00 1.03
C ARG A 280 -0.50 6.11 1.85
N LEU A 281 -1.39 5.16 1.66
CA LEU A 281 -2.54 4.96 2.53
C LEU A 281 -2.15 4.00 3.66
N VAL A 282 -2.57 4.33 4.87
CA VAL A 282 -2.33 3.54 6.09
C VAL A 282 -3.60 3.46 6.91
N GLU A 283 -3.68 2.46 7.78
CA GLU A 283 -4.73 2.37 8.77
C GLU A 283 -4.17 3.02 10.05
N TYR A 284 -4.95 3.93 10.63
CA TYR A 284 -4.57 4.62 11.84
C TYR A 284 -5.79 4.70 12.77
N ARG A 285 -5.76 3.93 13.85
CA ARG A 285 -6.79 3.88 14.90
C ARG A 285 -8.19 3.62 14.34
N GLY A 286 -8.30 2.70 13.41
CA GLY A 286 -9.52 2.35 12.69
C GLY A 286 -9.91 3.34 11.59
N SER A 287 -9.19 4.44 11.42
CA SER A 287 -9.47 5.47 10.43
C SER A 287 -8.55 5.38 9.23
N LEU A 288 -8.96 5.99 8.11
CA LEU A 288 -8.11 6.18 6.95
C LEU A 288 -7.00 7.18 7.30
N GLY A 289 -5.76 6.73 7.20
CA GLY A 289 -4.58 7.58 7.28
C GLY A 289 -3.90 7.75 5.92
N PHE A 290 -3.16 8.85 5.78
CA PHE A 290 -2.35 9.16 4.61
C PHE A 290 -0.96 9.60 5.07
N LEU A 291 0.07 8.90 4.60
CA LEU A 291 1.47 9.30 4.76
C LEU A 291 1.96 9.96 3.47
N ALA A 292 2.16 11.28 3.53
CA ALA A 292 2.92 12.01 2.54
C ALA A 292 4.40 11.98 2.97
N SER A 293 5.31 11.71 2.03
CA SER A 293 6.73 11.76 2.36
C SER A 293 7.58 12.33 1.25
N THR A 294 8.63 13.05 1.62
CA THR A 294 9.63 13.59 0.70
C THR A 294 11.03 13.35 1.21
N SER A 295 12.02 13.33 0.31
CA SER A 295 13.42 13.27 0.69
C SER A 295 13.95 14.68 0.97
N MET A 296 14.72 14.82 2.04
CA MET A 296 15.38 16.07 2.41
C MET A 296 16.81 15.81 2.90
N TYR A 297 17.67 16.82 2.77
CA TYR A 297 19.03 16.78 3.31
C TYR A 297 19.14 17.74 4.49
N VAL A 298 19.55 17.22 5.65
CA VAL A 298 19.89 17.99 6.85
C VAL A 298 21.33 17.68 7.18
N ASP A 299 22.20 18.69 7.18
CA ASP A 299 23.63 18.56 7.48
C ASP A 299 24.33 17.44 6.66
N LYS A 300 24.05 17.38 5.35
CA LYS A 300 24.53 16.35 4.39
C LYS A 300 24.00 14.93 4.64
N VAL A 301 23.11 14.73 5.59
CA VAL A 301 22.42 13.46 5.84
C VAL A 301 21.06 13.47 5.15
N ASN A 302 20.75 12.41 4.40
CA ASN A 302 19.46 12.24 3.75
C ASN A 302 18.43 11.65 4.72
N TYR A 303 17.29 12.32 4.85
CA TYR A 303 16.14 11.89 5.61
C TYR A 303 14.92 11.76 4.68
N CYS A 304 14.02 10.84 5.05
CA CYS A 304 12.64 10.89 4.60
C CYS A 304 11.83 11.65 5.66
N ALA A 305 11.25 12.78 5.28
CA ALA A 305 10.28 13.47 6.11
C ALA A 305 8.88 12.95 5.80
N PHE A 306 8.09 12.77 6.84
CA PHE A 306 6.72 12.28 6.76
C PHE A 306 5.76 13.27 7.39
N GLU A 307 4.62 13.44 6.76
CA GLU A 307 3.40 13.98 7.35
C GLU A 307 2.37 12.84 7.41
N LEU A 308 1.86 12.56 8.61
CA LEU A 308 0.73 11.66 8.83
C LEU A 308 -0.55 12.48 8.93
N TRP A 309 -1.42 12.29 7.96
CA TRP A 309 -2.77 12.86 7.94
C TRP A 309 -3.79 11.79 8.28
N VAL A 310 -4.83 12.14 9.02
CA VAL A 310 -5.94 11.25 9.38
C VAL A 310 -7.25 11.84 8.88
N TRP A 311 -8.05 11.02 8.22
CA TRP A 311 -9.35 11.40 7.69
C TRP A 311 -10.40 11.31 8.78
N ASP A 312 -11.09 12.43 9.04
CA ASP A 312 -12.29 12.45 9.86
C ASP A 312 -13.52 12.37 8.95
N ALA A 313 -14.19 11.22 9.01
CA ALA A 313 -15.39 10.96 8.23
C ALA A 313 -16.61 11.78 8.69
N ALA A 314 -16.63 12.27 9.94
CA ALA A 314 -17.74 13.06 10.45
C ALA A 314 -17.68 14.50 9.94
N SER A 315 -16.48 15.10 9.92
CA SER A 315 -16.27 16.45 9.40
C SER A 315 -15.94 16.50 7.90
N LEU A 316 -15.69 15.34 7.28
CA LEU A 316 -15.21 15.21 5.90
C LEU A 316 -13.93 16.03 5.65
N SER A 317 -12.97 15.94 6.58
CA SER A 317 -11.73 16.71 6.51
C SER A 317 -10.49 15.90 6.93
N TRP A 318 -9.34 16.31 6.43
CA TRP A 318 -8.05 15.79 6.87
C TRP A 318 -7.49 16.60 8.04
N CYS A 319 -6.94 15.90 9.04
CA CYS A 319 -6.20 16.49 10.14
C CYS A 319 -4.74 16.03 10.09
N LEU A 320 -3.79 16.95 10.24
CA LEU A 320 -2.38 16.60 10.39
C LEU A 320 -2.17 16.08 11.82
N GLU A 321 -1.84 14.80 11.94
CA GLU A 321 -1.68 14.12 13.23
C GLU A 321 -0.22 14.17 13.71
N SER A 322 0.74 13.99 12.80
CA SER A 322 2.16 13.90 13.16
C SER A 322 3.09 14.25 12.02
N GLU A 323 4.27 14.74 12.39
CA GLU A 323 5.41 14.96 11.50
C GLU A 323 6.66 14.31 12.10
N PHE A 324 7.39 13.56 11.29
CA PHE A 324 8.59 12.86 11.77
C PHE A 324 9.62 12.64 10.66
N LEU A 325 10.86 12.39 11.06
CA LEU A 325 11.99 12.13 10.18
C LEU A 325 12.47 10.69 10.33
N VAL A 326 12.85 10.08 9.21
CA VAL A 326 13.44 8.75 9.17
C VAL A 326 14.78 8.82 8.44
N ASN A 327 15.83 8.39 9.12
CA ASN A 327 17.18 8.42 8.57
C ASN A 327 17.48 7.18 7.72
N LYS A 328 18.20 7.35 6.61
CA LYS A 328 18.69 6.27 5.73
C LYS A 328 17.61 5.29 5.23
N MET A 329 16.36 5.74 5.17
CA MET A 329 15.26 4.93 4.67
C MET A 329 15.35 4.77 3.14
N ARG A 330 15.43 3.52 2.68
CA ARG A 330 15.40 3.17 1.26
C ARG A 330 14.00 2.80 0.80
N SER A 331 13.28 1.99 1.58
CA SER A 331 11.96 1.49 1.21
C SER A 331 11.02 1.42 2.40
N PHE A 332 9.79 1.87 2.22
CA PHE A 332 8.71 1.70 3.20
C PHE A 332 8.19 0.27 3.18
N MET A 333 7.87 -0.28 4.35
CA MET A 333 7.27 -1.61 4.47
C MET A 333 5.86 -1.57 5.04
N GLY A 334 5.57 -0.64 5.95
CA GLY A 334 4.24 -0.44 6.52
C GLY A 334 4.29 0.45 7.77
N LEU A 335 3.16 1.06 8.11
CA LEU A 335 2.91 1.63 9.43
C LEU A 335 1.88 0.72 10.09
N PHE A 336 2.21 0.18 11.26
CA PHE A 336 1.34 -0.73 11.99
C PHE A 336 1.20 -0.30 13.44
N GLU A 337 0.09 -0.68 14.05
CA GLU A 337 -0.25 -0.30 15.43
C GLU A 337 -0.19 1.21 15.67
N ASN A 338 -0.47 1.99 14.63
CA ASN A 338 -0.50 3.46 14.61
C ASN A 338 0.86 4.15 14.65
N ASP A 339 1.87 3.58 15.30
CA ASP A 339 3.14 4.27 15.56
C ASP A 339 4.40 3.45 15.23
N LYS A 340 4.27 2.20 14.77
CA LYS A 340 5.42 1.36 14.40
C LYS A 340 5.64 1.40 12.90
N LEU A 341 6.61 2.19 12.47
CA LEU A 341 7.03 2.29 11.09
C LEU A 341 8.07 1.21 10.77
N PHE A 342 7.76 0.36 9.80
CA PHE A 342 8.70 -0.61 9.25
C PHE A 342 9.27 -0.11 7.93
N TYR A 343 10.58 -0.22 7.76
CA TYR A 343 11.28 0.19 6.55
C TYR A 343 12.59 -0.56 6.35
N LEU A 344 13.07 -0.58 5.11
CA LEU A 344 14.38 -1.11 4.76
C LEU A 344 15.39 0.03 4.62
N GLN A 345 16.61 -0.18 5.12
CA GLN A 345 17.75 0.70 4.83
C GLN A 345 18.50 0.26 3.57
N SER A 346 19.43 1.10 3.10
CA SER A 346 20.22 0.81 1.89
C SER A 346 20.99 -0.52 1.94
N GLY A 347 21.41 -0.97 3.12
CA GLY A 347 22.08 -2.25 3.33
C GLY A 347 21.16 -3.48 3.34
N GLY A 348 19.85 -3.32 3.14
CA GLY A 348 18.87 -4.40 3.21
C GLY A 348 18.33 -4.65 4.62
N ASP A 349 18.82 -3.91 5.62
CA ASP A 349 18.38 -4.06 7.00
C ASP A 349 16.91 -3.70 7.19
N LEU A 350 16.15 -4.59 7.84
CA LEU A 350 14.78 -4.29 8.28
C LEU A 350 14.82 -3.54 9.59
N MET A 351 14.25 -2.34 9.58
CA MET A 351 14.13 -1.48 10.74
C MET A 351 12.68 -1.38 11.17
N VAL A 352 12.47 -1.27 12.48
CA VAL A 352 11.23 -0.76 13.07
C VAL A 352 11.55 0.51 13.84
N GLN A 353 10.79 1.57 13.62
CA GLN A 353 10.89 2.82 14.36
C GLN A 353 9.55 3.11 15.03
N ASP A 354 9.62 3.41 16.32
CA ASP A 354 8.52 4.00 17.06
C ASP A 354 8.47 5.50 16.73
N CYS A 355 7.43 5.93 16.03
CA CYS A 355 7.31 7.31 15.55
C CYS A 355 7.06 8.32 16.68
N ALA A 356 6.52 7.89 17.83
CA ALA A 356 6.25 8.77 18.96
C ALA A 356 7.52 9.10 19.77
N THR A 357 8.39 8.11 19.96
CA THR A 357 9.63 8.23 20.73
C THR A 357 10.86 8.43 19.86
N ASN A 358 10.74 8.25 18.54
CA ASN A 358 11.83 8.25 17.56
C ASN A 358 12.90 7.17 17.83
N LYS A 359 12.57 6.14 18.62
CA LYS A 359 13.45 5.00 18.88
C LYS A 359 13.36 4.04 17.71
N ALA A 360 14.50 3.63 17.16
CA ALA A 360 14.58 2.66 16.07
C ALA A 360 15.38 1.42 16.48
N MET A 361 14.98 0.27 15.94
CA MET A 361 15.64 -1.01 16.17
C MET A 361 15.83 -1.78 14.86
N ASN A 362 16.98 -2.43 14.72
CA ASN A 362 17.29 -3.32 13.62
C ASN A 362 16.75 -4.73 13.93
N LEU A 363 15.91 -5.25 13.02
CA LEU A 363 15.28 -6.55 13.09
C LEU A 363 15.95 -7.61 12.20
N SER A 364 17.00 -7.25 11.46
CA SER A 364 17.71 -8.15 10.53
C SER A 364 18.24 -9.40 11.22
N ASN A 365 18.65 -9.32 12.48
CA ASN A 365 19.13 -10.50 13.23
C ASN A 365 18.04 -11.58 13.42
N ALA A 366 16.76 -11.21 13.31
CA ALA A 366 15.64 -12.16 13.39
C ALA A 366 15.31 -12.81 12.04
N ILE A 367 15.92 -12.35 10.95
CA ILE A 367 15.55 -12.65 9.57
C ILE A 367 16.76 -13.28 8.87
N THR A 368 16.51 -14.30 8.05
CA THR A 368 17.61 -15.06 7.41
C THR A 368 17.75 -14.78 5.92
N HIS A 369 16.82 -14.01 5.33
CA HIS A 369 16.73 -13.77 3.90
C HIS A 369 16.18 -12.36 3.62
N GLU A 370 16.12 -11.95 2.35
CA GLU A 370 15.55 -10.64 2.01
C GLU A 370 14.05 -10.58 2.33
N VAL A 371 13.62 -9.42 2.82
CA VAL A 371 12.23 -9.18 3.24
C VAL A 371 11.39 -8.71 2.06
N GLY A 372 10.38 -9.49 1.70
CA GLY A 372 9.43 -9.12 0.66
C GLY A 372 8.20 -8.39 1.17
N ARG A 373 7.54 -8.99 2.16
CA ARG A 373 6.19 -8.61 2.62
C ARG A 373 6.12 -8.70 4.14
N LEU A 374 5.38 -7.78 4.74
CA LEU A 374 5.18 -7.73 6.19
C LEU A 374 3.72 -7.39 6.46
N TYR A 375 3.10 -8.14 7.37
CA TYR A 375 1.71 -7.95 7.78
C TYR A 375 1.58 -8.13 9.30
N PRO A 376 0.59 -7.48 9.94
CA PRO A 376 0.18 -7.81 11.29
C PRO A 376 -0.22 -9.29 11.37
N PHE A 377 0.19 -9.97 12.43
CA PHE A 377 -0.18 -11.35 12.69
C PHE A 377 -1.12 -11.39 13.89
N VAL A 378 -2.32 -11.90 13.67
CA VAL A 378 -3.33 -12.15 14.71
C VAL A 378 -3.67 -13.63 14.64
N GLU A 379 -3.57 -14.33 15.77
CA GLU A 379 -4.01 -15.72 15.82
C GLU A 379 -5.50 -15.82 15.45
N ASN A 380 -5.81 -16.74 14.54
CA ASN A 380 -7.18 -16.98 14.12
C ASN A 380 -7.42 -18.47 13.88
N TYR A 381 -8.42 -19.02 14.54
CA TYR A 381 -8.76 -20.44 14.49
C TYR A 381 -9.97 -20.73 13.58
N VAL A 382 -10.37 -19.79 12.74
CA VAL A 382 -11.35 -20.02 11.68
C VAL A 382 -10.82 -21.12 10.75
N SER A 383 -11.59 -22.21 10.61
CA SER A 383 -11.23 -23.27 9.68
C SER A 383 -11.75 -22.94 8.29
N LEU A 384 -10.85 -22.76 7.33
CA LEU A 384 -11.16 -22.54 5.93
C LEU A 384 -11.79 -23.77 5.27
N SER A 385 -11.52 -24.95 5.81
CA SER A 385 -12.07 -26.22 5.30
C SER A 385 -13.58 -26.36 5.52
N LEU A 386 -14.15 -25.63 6.49
CA LEU A 386 -15.58 -25.67 6.82
C LEU A 386 -16.44 -24.82 5.87
N TYR A 387 -15.82 -23.99 5.04
CA TYR A 387 -16.53 -23.09 4.13
C TYR A 387 -16.68 -23.70 2.73
N GLY A 388 -17.92 -23.90 2.29
CA GLY A 388 -18.27 -24.31 0.93
C GLY A 388 -17.69 -25.66 0.52
N LYS A 389 -18.47 -26.73 0.78
CA LYS A 389 -18.31 -28.01 0.08
C LYS A 389 -18.85 -27.92 -1.34
#